data_AF-R7LNU9-F1
#
_entry.id   AF-R7LNU9-F1
#
_cell.length_a   1.000
_cell.length_b   1.000
_cell.length_c   1.000
_cell.angle_alpha   90.00
_cell.angle_beta   90.00
_cell.angle_gamma   90.00
#
_symmetry.space_group_name_H-M   'P 1'
#
loop_
_entity.id
_entity.type
_entity.pdbx_description
1 polymer ?
#
loop_
_entity_poly.entity_id
_entity_poly.type
_entity_poly.pdbx_seq_one_letter_code
_entity_poly.pdbx_strand_id
1 'polypeptide(L)'
;MDKIQEKAYFNIGNSEYYEGYHIKDERWNGWARPYFEKCIAELFVNNFATKDFQIVYDKYTDCYICKTLENDIVTATDIAEKKIINTKEGAKKVYDFGSIGWTWDDYTLDEIKNRENIHIITPDKLIEKDSINLDY
;
A
#
# COMPACT_ATOMS: atom_id res chain seq x y z
N MET A 1 -17.72 17.10 -0.96
CA MET A 1 -18.25 15.79 -0.55
C MET A 1 -17.06 14.86 -0.61
N ASP A 2 -16.63 14.29 0.51
CA ASP A 2 -15.50 13.36 0.50
C ASP A 2 -15.88 12.15 -0.34
N LYS A 3 -15.05 11.82 -1.33
CA LYS A 3 -15.27 10.64 -2.17
C LYS A 3 -15.12 9.40 -1.31
N ILE A 4 -16.02 8.43 -1.50
CA ILE A 4 -15.89 7.12 -0.86
C ILE A 4 -14.78 6.36 -1.58
N GLN A 5 -13.80 5.88 -0.84
CA GLN A 5 -12.74 5.04 -1.38
C GLN A 5 -13.23 3.59 -1.47
N GLU A 6 -12.99 2.96 -2.62
CA GLU A 6 -13.34 1.57 -2.88
C GLU A 6 -12.18 0.66 -2.47
N LYS A 7 -12.51 -0.49 -1.87
CA LYS A 7 -11.54 -1.55 -1.59
C LYS A 7 -11.18 -2.26 -2.90
N ALA A 8 -9.89 -2.50 -3.10
CA ALA A 8 -9.38 -3.28 -4.22
C ALA A 8 -8.11 -4.03 -3.80
N TYR A 9 -7.64 -4.90 -4.69
CA TYR A 9 -6.40 -5.65 -4.55
C TYR A 9 -5.38 -5.15 -5.56
N PHE A 10 -4.27 -4.61 -5.07
CA PHE A 10 -3.27 -3.96 -5.90
C PHE A 10 -2.09 -4.88 -6.17
N ASN A 11 -1.54 -4.81 -7.39
CA ASN A 11 -0.41 -5.60 -7.84
C ASN A 11 0.51 -4.76 -8.74
N ILE A 12 1.81 -5.04 -8.69
CA ILE A 12 2.83 -4.40 -9.54
C ILE A 12 3.71 -5.43 -10.24
N GLY A 13 3.08 -6.49 -10.76
CA GLY A 13 3.76 -7.51 -11.56
C GLY A 13 4.43 -8.62 -10.78
N ASN A 14 4.14 -8.77 -9.48
CA ASN A 14 4.56 -9.92 -8.67
C ASN A 14 3.38 -10.89 -8.41
N SER A 15 3.58 -11.93 -7.60
CA SER A 15 2.51 -12.88 -7.23
C SER A 15 1.60 -12.37 -6.10
N GLU A 16 1.90 -11.21 -5.52
CA GLU A 16 1.25 -10.69 -4.32
C GLU A 16 0.19 -9.64 -4.67
N TYR A 17 -0.97 -9.76 -4.04
CA TYR A 17 -2.10 -8.87 -4.25
C TYR A 17 -2.46 -8.26 -2.89
N TYR A 18 -2.17 -6.97 -2.75
CA TYR A 18 -2.26 -6.25 -1.49
C TYR A 18 -3.62 -5.58 -1.38
N GLU A 19 -4.38 -5.87 -0.32
CA GLU A 19 -5.61 -5.16 -0.04
C GLU A 19 -5.33 -3.70 0.29
N GLY A 20 -6.07 -2.79 -0.35
CA GLY A 20 -6.02 -1.37 -0.04
C GLY A 20 -7.27 -0.66 -0.52
N TYR A 21 -7.16 0.65 -0.68
CA TYR A 21 -8.26 1.50 -1.07
C TYR A 21 -7.84 2.47 -2.18
N HIS A 22 -8.77 2.90 -3.02
CA HIS A 22 -8.52 3.95 -4.01
C HIS A 22 -9.81 4.70 -4.35
N ILE A 23 -9.66 5.84 -5.02
CA ILE A 23 -10.79 6.51 -5.68
C ILE A 23 -10.85 5.97 -7.11
N LYS A 24 -11.89 5.19 -7.43
CA LYS A 24 -12.00 4.43 -8.68
C LYS A 24 -11.79 5.24 -9.96
N ASP A 25 -12.32 6.47 -9.95
CA ASP A 25 -12.26 7.39 -11.09
C ASP A 25 -11.01 8.28 -11.11
N GLU A 26 -10.18 8.26 -10.05
CA GLU A 26 -8.93 9.02 -10.00
C GLU A 26 -7.73 8.11 -10.26
N ARG A 27 -7.37 8.04 -11.54
CA ARG A 27 -6.27 7.23 -12.04
C ARG A 27 -5.16 8.11 -12.60
N TRP A 28 -3.94 7.61 -12.56
CA TRP A 28 -2.80 8.20 -13.23
C TRP A 28 -2.42 7.34 -14.42
N ASN A 29 -2.60 7.83 -15.64
CA ASN A 29 -2.34 7.08 -16.88
C ASN A 29 -3.01 5.69 -16.93
N GLY A 30 -4.19 5.56 -16.32
CA GLY A 30 -4.94 4.30 -16.26
C GLY A 30 -4.67 3.45 -15.01
N TRP A 31 -3.60 3.73 -14.27
CA TRP A 31 -3.27 3.01 -13.04
C TRP A 31 -3.96 3.61 -11.81
N ALA A 32 -4.28 2.75 -10.85
CA ALA A 32 -4.91 3.17 -9.61
C ALA A 32 -3.91 3.88 -8.69
N ARG A 33 -4.43 4.75 -7.82
CA ARG A 33 -3.67 5.50 -6.81
C ARG A 33 -4.04 4.97 -5.43
N PRO A 34 -3.31 3.97 -4.90
CA PRO A 34 -3.71 3.25 -3.71
C PRO A 34 -3.40 4.00 -2.41
N TYR A 35 -4.24 3.70 -1.42
CA TYR A 35 -4.05 3.96 -0.01
C TYR A 35 -3.96 2.63 0.72
N PHE A 36 -3.03 2.50 1.66
CA PHE A 36 -2.81 1.25 2.38
C PHE A 36 -2.90 1.43 3.89
N GLU A 37 -3.49 0.45 4.58
CA GLU A 37 -3.37 0.35 6.04
C GLU A 37 -1.92 0.05 6.43
N LYS A 38 -1.53 0.39 7.67
CA LYS A 38 -0.13 0.32 8.12
C LYS A 38 0.49 -1.07 7.92
N CYS A 39 -0.22 -2.12 8.32
CA CYS A 39 0.28 -3.50 8.24
C CYS A 39 0.56 -3.94 6.78
N ILE A 40 -0.25 -3.47 5.83
CA ILE A 40 -0.02 -3.73 4.40
C ILE A 40 1.17 -2.91 3.91
N ALA A 41 1.24 -1.63 4.29
CA ALA A 41 2.35 -0.75 3.95
C ALA A 41 3.70 -1.31 4.42
N GLU A 42 3.79 -1.79 5.66
CA GLU A 42 5.02 -2.38 6.21
C GLU A 42 5.52 -3.59 5.41
N LEU A 43 4.62 -4.44 4.90
CA LEU A 43 5.03 -5.60 4.10
C LEU A 43 5.67 -5.20 2.78
N PHE A 44 4.98 -4.39 1.99
CA PHE A 44 5.50 -4.08 0.66
C PHE A 44 6.69 -3.11 0.76
N VAL A 45 6.75 -2.23 1.77
CA VAL A 45 7.92 -1.39 2.02
C VAL A 45 9.19 -2.24 2.18
N ASN A 46 9.10 -3.34 2.93
CA ASN A 46 10.23 -4.27 3.07
C ASN A 46 10.58 -4.98 1.76
N ASN A 47 9.59 -5.28 0.91
CA ASN A 47 9.80 -5.97 -0.36
C ASN A 47 10.35 -5.05 -1.47
N PHE A 48 10.04 -3.75 -1.44
CA PHE A 48 10.38 -2.80 -2.49
C PHE A 48 11.54 -1.86 -2.13
N ALA A 49 11.97 -1.83 -0.87
CA ALA A 49 13.17 -1.11 -0.49
C ALA A 49 14.42 -1.74 -1.12
N THR A 50 15.21 -0.93 -1.80
CA THR A 50 16.48 -1.30 -2.43
C THR A 50 17.58 -0.32 -2.00
N LYS A 51 18.82 -0.53 -2.48
CA LYS A 51 19.92 0.42 -2.24
C LYS A 51 19.58 1.81 -2.79
N ASP A 52 19.04 1.86 -4.00
CA ASP A 52 18.77 3.09 -4.74
C ASP A 52 17.38 3.68 -4.44
N PHE A 53 16.56 2.94 -3.69
CA PHE A 53 15.22 3.38 -3.33
C PHE A 53 14.87 2.93 -1.91
N GLN A 54 14.92 3.88 -0.97
CA GLN A 54 14.74 3.62 0.44
C GLN A 54 13.38 4.09 0.91
N ILE A 55 12.71 3.30 1.75
CA ILE A 55 11.43 3.68 2.33
C ILE A 55 11.50 3.41 3.82
N VAL A 56 11.24 4.44 4.63
CA VAL A 56 11.35 4.36 6.08
C VAL A 56 10.11 4.95 6.72
N TYR A 57 9.54 4.24 7.70
CA TYR A 57 8.47 4.77 8.53
C TYR A 57 9.03 5.71 9.60
N ASP A 58 8.55 6.95 9.63
CA ASP A 58 8.85 7.90 10.70
C ASP A 58 7.72 7.89 11.75
N LYS A 59 8.03 7.32 12.92
CA LYS A 59 7.09 7.23 14.04
C LYS A 59 6.74 8.59 14.67
N TYR A 60 7.56 9.62 14.50
CA TYR A 60 7.33 10.93 15.11
C TYR A 60 6.32 11.75 14.34
N THR A 61 6.33 11.63 13.01
CA THR A 61 5.39 12.32 12.11
C THR A 61 4.28 11.40 11.59
N ASP A 62 4.34 10.09 11.86
CA ASP A 62 3.35 9.08 11.48
C ASP A 62 3.13 9.06 9.94
N CYS A 63 4.24 8.95 9.20
CA CYS A 63 4.28 8.91 7.73
C CYS A 63 5.38 7.95 7.22
N TYR A 64 5.38 7.67 5.92
CA TYR A 64 6.52 7.01 5.26
C TYR A 64 7.30 8.02 4.44
N ILE A 65 8.63 7.99 4.58
CA ILE A 65 9.58 8.79 3.81
C ILE A 65 10.19 7.88 2.75
N CYS A 66 9.90 8.16 1.49
CA CYS A 66 10.46 7.47 0.33
C CYS A 66 11.58 8.30 -0.27
N LYS A 67 12.76 7.73 -0.47
CA LYS A 67 13.94 8.42 -1.01
C LYS A 67 14.44 7.67 -2.24
N THR A 68 14.69 8.42 -3.31
CA THR A 68 15.41 7.92 -4.47
C THR A 68 16.85 8.39 -4.38
N LEU A 69 17.79 7.48 -4.61
CA LEU A 69 19.22 7.73 -4.54
C LEU A 69 19.86 7.43 -5.90
N GLU A 70 20.79 8.27 -6.30
CA GLU A 70 21.71 8.02 -7.41
C GLU A 70 23.13 8.18 -6.90
N ASN A 71 23.97 7.14 -7.04
CA ASN A 71 25.34 7.12 -6.51
C ASN A 71 25.42 7.50 -5.02
N ASP A 72 24.52 6.93 -4.20
CA ASP A 72 24.42 7.18 -2.76
C ASP A 72 24.04 8.63 -2.37
N ILE A 73 23.62 9.45 -3.33
CA ILE A 73 23.11 10.82 -3.12
C ILE A 73 21.59 10.83 -3.28
N VAL A 74 20.87 11.41 -2.32
CA VAL A 74 19.41 11.56 -2.40
C VAL A 74 19.06 12.57 -3.50
N THR A 75 18.35 12.11 -4.53
CA THR A 75 17.88 12.93 -5.66
C THR A 75 16.41 13.33 -5.54
N ALA A 76 15.61 12.52 -4.85
CA ALA A 76 14.20 12.81 -4.58
C ALA A 76 13.78 12.33 -3.18
N THR A 77 12.81 13.02 -2.59
CA THR A 77 12.16 12.60 -1.34
C THR A 77 10.68 12.87 -1.41
N ASP A 78 9.89 11.82 -1.21
CA ASP A 78 8.44 11.85 -1.20
C ASP A 78 7.92 11.38 0.15
N ILE A 79 6.75 11.89 0.55
CA ILE A 79 6.14 11.60 1.84
C ILE A 79 4.76 11.00 1.62
N ALA A 80 4.58 9.73 1.97
CA ALA A 80 3.26 9.12 2.06
C ALA A 80 2.66 9.45 3.43
N GLU A 81 1.84 10.49 3.46
CA GLU A 81 1.19 10.96 4.68
C GLU A 81 0.07 10.00 5.12
N LYS A 82 -0.13 9.91 6.43
CA LYS A 82 -1.35 9.31 6.99
C LYS A 82 -2.57 10.14 6.59
N LYS A 83 -3.64 9.44 6.20
CA LYS A 83 -4.97 10.00 6.00
C LYS A 83 -6.04 9.18 6.70
N ILE A 84 -7.15 9.85 7.04
CA ILE A 84 -8.41 9.19 7.35
C ILE A 84 -9.27 9.27 6.10
N ILE A 85 -9.66 8.11 5.57
CA ILE A 85 -10.50 7.98 4.37
C ILE A 85 -11.86 7.39 4.73
N ASN A 86 -12.89 7.66 3.91
CA ASN A 86 -14.23 7.14 4.12
C ASN A 86 -14.45 5.95 3.19
N THR A 87 -14.70 4.77 3.75
CA THR A 87 -14.98 3.55 2.98
C THR A 87 -16.42 3.11 3.22
N LYS A 88 -16.91 2.15 2.45
CA LYS A 88 -18.22 1.51 2.72
C LYS A 88 -18.28 0.81 4.08
N GLU A 89 -17.12 0.44 4.64
CA GLU A 89 -16.98 -0.23 5.95
C GLU A 89 -16.76 0.77 7.10
N GLY A 90 -16.72 2.08 6.79
CA GLY A 90 -16.46 3.16 7.75
C GLY A 90 -15.14 3.88 7.50
N ALA A 91 -14.76 4.75 8.43
CA ALA A 91 -13.53 5.52 8.36
C ALA A 91 -12.31 4.63 8.60
N LYS A 92 -11.28 4.74 7.76
CA LYS A 92 -10.04 3.96 7.84
C LYS A 92 -8.82 4.87 7.92
N LYS A 93 -7.85 4.51 8.78
CA LYS A 93 -6.52 5.14 8.84
C LYS A 93 -5.60 4.43 7.83
N VAL A 94 -5.10 5.18 6.86
CA VAL A 94 -4.29 4.67 5.74
C VAL A 94 -3.14 5.62 5.43
N TYR A 95 -2.23 5.23 4.53
CA TYR A 95 -1.14 6.05 4.02
C TYR A 95 -1.28 6.25 2.51
N ASP A 96 -1.05 7.48 2.05
CA ASP A 96 -1.29 7.92 0.66
C ASP A 96 -0.08 7.70 -0.25
N PHE A 97 0.15 6.45 -0.65
CA PHE A 97 1.19 6.11 -1.61
C PHE A 97 0.83 6.55 -3.04
N GLY A 98 -0.45 6.50 -3.40
CA GLY A 98 -0.92 6.86 -4.74
C GLY A 98 -0.67 8.32 -5.12
N SER A 99 -0.56 9.25 -4.16
CA SER A 99 -0.23 10.66 -4.44
C SER A 99 1.25 10.93 -4.66
N ILE A 100 2.13 10.01 -4.26
CA ILE A 100 3.58 10.11 -4.48
C ILE A 100 4.05 9.28 -5.68
N GLY A 101 3.16 9.00 -6.63
CA GLY A 101 3.50 8.33 -7.90
C GLY A 101 3.56 6.80 -7.83
N TRP A 102 3.19 6.19 -6.69
CA TRP A 102 3.08 4.74 -6.59
C TRP A 102 1.75 4.26 -7.14
N THR A 103 1.66 4.10 -8.46
CA THR A 103 0.42 3.76 -9.16
C THR A 103 0.42 2.32 -9.64
N TRP A 104 -0.59 1.55 -9.28
CA TRP A 104 -0.58 0.08 -9.39
C TRP A 104 -1.77 -0.42 -10.22
N ASP A 105 -1.71 -1.67 -10.69
CA ASP A 105 -2.89 -2.35 -11.22
C ASP A 105 -3.82 -2.71 -10.06
N ASP A 106 -5.12 -2.51 -10.23
CA ASP A 106 -6.15 -2.86 -9.25
C ASP A 106 -7.09 -3.94 -9.76
N TYR A 107 -7.52 -4.80 -8.84
CA TYR A 107 -8.41 -5.90 -9.13
C TYR A 107 -9.48 -6.04 -8.05
N THR A 108 -10.65 -6.52 -8.45
CA THR A 108 -11.66 -7.05 -7.55
C THR A 108 -11.28 -8.46 -7.09
N LEU A 109 -11.83 -8.90 -5.96
CA LEU A 109 -11.63 -10.27 -5.48
C LEU A 109 -12.06 -11.31 -6.52
N ASP A 110 -13.15 -11.04 -7.24
CA ASP A 110 -13.70 -11.95 -8.25
C ASP A 110 -12.77 -12.15 -9.45
N GLU A 111 -11.98 -11.12 -9.82
CA GLU A 111 -11.02 -11.19 -10.93
C GLU A 111 -9.77 -12.00 -10.59
N ILE A 112 -9.43 -12.10 -9.30
CA ILE A 112 -8.19 -12.76 -8.86
C ILE A 112 -8.44 -14.12 -8.22
N LYS A 113 -9.59 -14.37 -7.59
CA LYS A 113 -9.86 -15.62 -6.84
C LYS A 113 -9.68 -16.92 -7.66
N ASN A 114 -9.80 -16.83 -8.98
CA ASN A 114 -9.67 -17.97 -9.89
C ASN A 114 -8.28 -18.07 -10.56
N ARG A 115 -7.35 -17.16 -10.25
CA ARG A 115 -5.98 -17.20 -10.79
C ARG A 115 -5.16 -18.21 -10.01
N GLU A 116 -4.36 -18.99 -10.72
CA GLU A 116 -3.40 -19.91 -10.09
C GLU A 116 -2.22 -19.12 -9.49
N ASN A 117 -1.65 -19.64 -8.39
CA ASN A 117 -0.43 -19.12 -7.76
C ASN A 117 -0.48 -17.66 -7.28
N ILE A 118 -1.64 -17.16 -6.85
CA ILE A 118 -1.74 -15.83 -6.24
C ILE A 118 -1.60 -15.86 -4.73
N HIS A 119 -1.03 -14.80 -4.17
CA HIS A 119 -0.97 -14.57 -2.73
C HIS A 119 -1.74 -13.29 -2.36
N ILE A 120 -2.97 -13.46 -1.83
CA ILE A 120 -3.80 -12.35 -1.38
C ILE A 120 -3.43 -11.98 0.06
N ILE A 121 -2.93 -10.76 0.22
CA ILE A 121 -2.50 -10.17 1.49
C ILE A 121 -3.59 -9.23 1.97
N THR A 122 -4.21 -9.58 3.11
CA THR A 122 -5.25 -8.78 3.76
C THR A 122 -4.83 -8.45 5.20
N PRO A 123 -5.30 -7.34 5.79
CA PRO A 123 -5.00 -7.00 7.18
C PRO A 123 -5.30 -8.14 8.16
N ASP A 124 -6.46 -8.79 8.02
CA ASP A 124 -6.91 -9.85 8.93
C ASP A 124 -5.93 -11.04 8.99
N LYS A 125 -5.42 -11.49 7.84
CA LYS A 125 -4.45 -12.60 7.76
C LYS A 125 -3.10 -12.28 8.40
N LEU A 126 -2.75 -11.00 8.49
CA LEU A 126 -1.49 -10.55 9.07
C LEU A 126 -1.58 -10.46 10.58
N ILE A 127 -2.70 -9.92 11.08
CA ILE A 127 -2.97 -9.82 12.52
C ILE A 127 -3.02 -11.23 13.15
N GLU A 128 -3.58 -12.22 12.46
CA GLU A 128 -3.56 -13.61 12.93
C GLU A 128 -2.15 -14.20 13.01
N LYS A 129 -1.26 -13.90 12.05
CA LYS A 129 0.13 -14.39 12.06
C LYS A 129 0.96 -13.76 13.18
N ASP A 130 0.81 -12.47 13.44
CA ASP A 130 1.54 -11.78 14.51
C ASP A 130 1.04 -12.20 15.90
N SER A 131 -0.24 -12.59 16.02
CA SER A 131 -0.81 -13.12 17.26
C SER A 131 -0.30 -14.52 17.62
N ILE A 132 0.26 -15.27 16.66
CA ILE A 132 0.85 -16.60 16.87
C ILE A 132 2.35 -16.50 17.24
N ASN A 133 3.01 -15.37 16.97
CA ASN A 133 4.45 -15.18 17.20
C ASN A 133 4.81 -14.53 18.57
N LEU A 134 3.91 -14.59 19.56
CA LEU A 134 4.17 -14.04 20.91
C LEU A 134 4.78 -15.03 21.92
N ASP A 135 5.14 -16.24 21.50
CA ASP A 135 5.93 -17.15 22.33
C ASP A 135 7.24 -17.50 21.62
N TYR A 136 8.36 -16.91 22.05
CA TYR A 136 9.67 -17.55 22.27
C TYR A 136 10.69 -16.59 22.91
#